data_AF-A0A7V1PWD2-F1
#
_entry.id   AF-A0A7V1PWD2-F1
#
_cell.length_a   1.000
_cell.length_b   1.000
_cell.length_c   1.000
_cell.angle_alpha   90.00
_cell.angle_beta   90.00
_cell.angle_gamma   90.00
#
_symmetry.space_group_name_H-M   'P 1'
#
loop_
_entity.id
_entity.type
_entity.pdbx_description
1 polymer ?
#
loop_
_entity_poly.entity_id
_entity_poly.type
_entity_poly.pdbx_seq_one_letter_code
_entity_poly.pdbx_strand_id
1 'polypeptide(L)'
;MQGYQSKVCFGFYEIHDITGKYQQLYNLLRGQGVPSIGGVLKELVLLTLHRAIKDLFSVDSFKHLKSYCFGILNTPLKENSLQNAEPVVPFNFENNLNIIIDEINRLANLTLDKSKIRQHVINEMKKLAMCSGIINKQQDSKTQLKWFQNALKDLLIYNNNGSTFFKEIFFIELILSKIVKEWLSEKNQSNNYGLFNNLMITKVLLEILGRFGQPANYLTMYVELIKILTSPIIIYHFNDQDNLSGSLKNEFSQTPGTAMITSKLILNLFDVKYINDYLMVNVYEGVKYFNRERFEDLMNWLFILCNLSNIKLLESGDIRKSESEFQNDLTVKGSSSSIKQKLKRRTLSILKESHRQISKIKSIAEKCGYKLDDFIQELKEKEKALHPSPLFTSEKKSTKKTAKNKKGNS
;
A
#
# COMPACT_ATOMS: atom_id res chain seq x y z
N MET A 1 -50.98 -2.50 -19.54
CA MET A 1 -50.47 -1.74 -20.69
C MET A 1 -49.04 -1.31 -20.38
N GLN A 2 -48.04 -2.02 -20.91
CA GLN A 2 -46.64 -1.57 -20.84
C GLN A 2 -46.40 -0.67 -22.06
N GLY A 3 -46.44 0.64 -21.84
CA GLY A 3 -46.16 1.62 -22.90
C GLY A 3 -44.73 1.48 -23.40
N TYR A 4 -44.59 1.45 -24.73
CA TYR A 4 -43.32 1.40 -25.45
C TYR A 4 -42.32 2.44 -24.91
N GLN A 5 -41.21 2.00 -24.31
CA GLN A 5 -40.04 2.85 -24.09
C GLN A 5 -39.36 3.09 -25.44
N SER A 6 -39.69 4.19 -26.11
CA SER A 6 -38.95 4.66 -27.28
C SER A 6 -37.57 5.16 -26.82
N LYS A 7 -36.48 4.47 -27.24
CA LYS A 7 -35.13 5.01 -27.09
C LYS A 7 -34.94 6.10 -28.15
N VAL A 8 -34.92 7.36 -27.72
CA VAL A 8 -34.68 8.48 -28.62
C VAL A 8 -33.18 8.72 -28.74
N CYS A 9 -32.65 8.54 -29.95
CA CYS A 9 -31.25 8.81 -30.28
C CYS A 9 -31.15 10.22 -30.86
N PHE A 10 -30.31 11.07 -30.26
CA PHE A 10 -30.02 12.42 -30.75
C PHE A 10 -28.50 12.61 -30.89
N GLY A 11 -28.09 13.60 -31.69
CA GLY A 11 -26.69 14.02 -31.81
C GLY A 11 -25.85 13.08 -32.68
N PHE A 12 -26.31 12.76 -33.88
CA PHE A 12 -25.50 12.10 -34.89
C PHE A 12 -24.46 13.07 -35.45
N TYR A 13 -23.22 12.62 -35.57
CA TYR A 13 -22.15 13.35 -36.22
C TYR A 13 -21.36 12.38 -37.10
N GLU A 14 -20.97 12.85 -38.28
CA GLU A 14 -20.08 12.12 -39.16
C GLU A 14 -18.65 12.21 -38.62
N ILE A 15 -17.92 11.10 -38.65
CA ILE A 15 -16.54 11.02 -38.19
C ILE A 15 -15.67 10.53 -39.35
N HIS A 16 -14.71 11.35 -39.76
CA HIS A 16 -13.69 10.94 -40.72
C HIS A 16 -12.54 10.26 -39.97
N ASP A 17 -12.40 8.95 -40.14
CA ASP A 17 -11.36 8.17 -39.47
C ASP A 17 -10.06 8.13 -40.26
N ILE A 18 -9.20 9.11 -40.02
CA ILE A 18 -7.87 9.20 -40.64
C ILE A 18 -6.91 8.15 -40.05
N THR A 19 -7.15 7.71 -38.81
CA THR A 19 -6.20 6.89 -38.04
C THR A 19 -6.55 5.40 -37.98
N GLY A 20 -7.74 5.02 -38.48
CA GLY A 20 -8.29 3.66 -38.37
C GLY A 20 -8.82 3.29 -36.98
N LYS A 21 -8.83 4.22 -36.01
CA LYS A 21 -9.24 3.96 -34.62
C LYS A 21 -10.74 3.73 -34.49
N TYR A 22 -11.54 4.45 -35.26
CA TYR A 22 -12.99 4.26 -35.27
C TYR A 22 -13.38 2.99 -36.05
N GLN A 23 -12.61 2.59 -37.06
CA GLN A 23 -12.78 1.29 -37.69
C GLN A 23 -12.49 0.13 -36.73
N GLN A 24 -11.42 0.22 -35.93
CA GLN A 24 -11.14 -0.76 -34.87
C GLN A 24 -12.26 -0.79 -33.82
N LEU A 25 -12.76 0.38 -33.42
CA LEU A 25 -13.90 0.50 -32.51
C LEU A 25 -15.16 -0.15 -33.10
N TYR A 26 -15.48 0.12 -34.36
CA TYR A 26 -16.62 -0.48 -35.05
C TYR A 26 -16.53 -2.01 -35.04
N ASN A 27 -15.36 -2.55 -35.38
CA ASN A 27 -15.11 -4.00 -35.38
C ASN A 27 -15.23 -4.61 -33.98
N LEU A 28 -14.81 -3.87 -32.94
CA LEU A 28 -14.93 -4.30 -31.54
C LEU A 28 -16.40 -4.32 -31.09
N LEU A 29 -17.15 -3.25 -31.37
CA LEU A 29 -18.52 -3.08 -30.88
C LEU A 29 -19.54 -3.92 -31.65
N ARG A 30 -19.28 -4.26 -32.92
CA ARG A 30 -20.18 -5.06 -33.77
C ARG A 30 -21.63 -4.55 -33.76
N GLY A 31 -21.80 -3.22 -33.79
CA GLY A 31 -23.11 -2.56 -33.76
C GLY A 31 -23.74 -2.42 -32.37
N GLN A 32 -23.07 -2.85 -31.29
CA GLN A 32 -23.54 -2.62 -29.92
C GLN A 32 -23.28 -1.18 -29.48
N GLY A 33 -24.29 -0.58 -28.84
CA GLY A 33 -24.14 0.73 -28.20
C GLY A 33 -23.29 0.66 -26.94
N VAL A 34 -22.56 1.73 -26.64
CA VAL A 34 -21.75 1.85 -25.42
C VAL A 34 -22.05 3.15 -24.67
N PRO A 35 -21.83 3.20 -23.34
CA PRO A 35 -22.07 4.41 -22.56
C PRO A 35 -21.22 5.61 -22.99
N SER A 36 -20.01 5.36 -23.50
CA SER A 36 -19.10 6.42 -23.98
C SER A 36 -18.14 5.91 -25.05
N ILE A 37 -18.24 6.46 -26.26
CA ILE A 37 -17.33 6.18 -27.37
C ILE A 37 -15.88 6.58 -26.99
N GLY A 38 -15.70 7.78 -26.42
CA GLY A 38 -14.40 8.24 -25.97
C GLY A 38 -13.77 7.32 -24.91
N GLY A 39 -14.59 6.75 -24.02
CA GLY A 39 -14.13 5.76 -23.04
C GLY A 39 -13.60 4.48 -23.71
N VAL A 40 -14.30 3.94 -24.69
CA VAL A 40 -13.86 2.73 -25.41
C VAL A 40 -12.65 3.00 -26.29
N LEU A 41 -12.57 4.16 -26.94
CA LEU A 41 -11.39 4.57 -27.69
C LEU A 41 -10.15 4.67 -26.79
N LYS A 42 -10.32 5.22 -25.58
CA LYS A 42 -9.25 5.24 -24.58
C LYS A 42 -8.83 3.83 -24.18
N GLU A 43 -9.79 2.93 -23.96
CA GLU A 43 -9.52 1.53 -23.64
C GLU A 43 -8.78 0.79 -24.75
N LEU A 44 -9.12 1.04 -26.02
CA LEU A 44 -8.40 0.47 -27.17
C LEU A 44 -6.91 0.81 -27.15
N VAL A 45 -6.56 2.06 -26.79
CA VAL A 45 -5.16 2.50 -26.67
C VAL A 45 -4.45 1.82 -25.49
N LEU A 46 -5.19 1.47 -24.44
CA LEU A 46 -4.67 0.85 -23.21
C LEU A 46 -4.65 -0.68 -23.25
N LEU A 47 -5.11 -1.30 -24.36
CA LEU A 47 -5.35 -2.74 -24.43
C LEU A 47 -4.10 -3.57 -24.14
N THR A 48 -2.93 -3.17 -24.66
CA THR A 48 -1.65 -3.86 -24.41
C THR A 48 -1.27 -3.81 -22.93
N LEU A 49 -1.34 -2.63 -22.32
CA LEU A 49 -1.11 -2.45 -20.88
C LEU A 49 -2.06 -3.31 -20.06
N HIS A 50 -3.37 -3.25 -20.37
CA HIS A 50 -4.39 -3.98 -19.62
C HIS A 50 -4.23 -5.49 -19.74
N ARG A 51 -3.83 -6.01 -20.90
CA ARG A 51 -3.49 -7.43 -21.08
C ARG A 51 -2.27 -7.81 -20.24
N ALA A 52 -1.19 -7.03 -20.30
CA ALA A 52 0.01 -7.30 -19.53
C ALA A 52 -0.26 -7.33 -18.00
N ILE A 53 -1.08 -6.40 -17.49
CA ILE A 53 -1.52 -6.40 -16.09
C ILE A 53 -2.36 -7.66 -15.77
N LYS A 54 -3.29 -8.05 -16.65
CA LYS A 54 -4.12 -9.25 -16.48
C LYS A 54 -3.30 -10.54 -16.51
N ASP A 55 -2.22 -10.59 -17.28
CA ASP A 55 -1.32 -11.74 -17.39
C ASP A 55 -0.40 -11.82 -16.17
N LEU A 56 0.11 -10.67 -15.69
CA LEU A 56 0.87 -10.58 -14.45
C LEU A 56 0.03 -11.04 -13.24
N PHE A 57 -1.25 -10.72 -13.22
CA PHE A 57 -2.20 -11.10 -12.17
C PHE A 57 -3.17 -12.20 -12.62
N SER A 58 -2.68 -13.13 -13.43
CA SER A 58 -3.42 -14.34 -13.77
C SER A 58 -3.49 -15.31 -12.58
N VAL A 59 -4.41 -16.27 -12.64
CA VAL A 59 -4.55 -17.31 -11.60
C VAL A 59 -3.25 -18.10 -11.42
N ASP A 60 -2.58 -18.42 -12.53
CA ASP A 60 -1.29 -19.12 -12.52
C ASP A 60 -0.17 -18.26 -11.93
N SER A 61 -0.10 -16.98 -12.31
CA SER A 61 0.87 -16.04 -11.73
C SER A 61 0.69 -15.94 -10.22
N PHE A 62 -0.54 -15.79 -9.73
CA PHE A 62 -0.81 -15.78 -8.29
C PHE A 62 -0.43 -17.10 -7.62
N LYS A 63 -0.69 -18.25 -8.25
CA LYS A 63 -0.28 -19.56 -7.72
C LYS A 63 1.25 -19.61 -7.53
N HIS A 64 2.01 -19.14 -8.50
CA HIS A 64 3.47 -19.07 -8.42
C HIS A 64 3.95 -18.07 -7.36
N LEU A 65 3.39 -16.87 -7.29
CA LEU A 65 3.70 -15.88 -6.26
C LEU A 65 3.42 -16.41 -4.85
N LYS A 66 2.27 -17.08 -4.66
CA LYS A 66 1.92 -17.74 -3.39
C LYS A 66 2.92 -18.84 -3.04
N SER A 67 3.30 -19.67 -4.01
CA SER A 67 4.31 -20.71 -3.80
C SER A 67 5.68 -20.13 -3.45
N TYR A 68 6.03 -18.97 -4.00
CA TYR A 68 7.30 -18.30 -3.68
C TYR A 68 7.28 -17.68 -2.27
N CYS A 69 6.25 -16.90 -1.95
CA CYS A 69 6.20 -16.10 -0.72
C CYS A 69 5.64 -16.85 0.49
N PHE A 70 4.77 -17.83 0.29
CA PHE A 70 4.10 -18.58 1.36
C PHE A 70 4.29 -20.09 1.23
N GLY A 71 4.95 -20.54 0.16
CA GLY A 71 5.24 -21.94 -0.03
C GLY A 71 6.10 -22.48 1.10
N ILE A 72 5.88 -23.75 1.34
CA ILE A 72 6.52 -24.56 2.34
C ILE A 72 8.04 -24.55 2.14
N LEU A 73 8.75 -23.74 2.93
CA LEU A 73 10.10 -24.08 3.41
C LEU A 73 10.00 -25.18 4.52
N ASN A 74 9.08 -26.15 4.40
CA ASN A 74 8.95 -27.34 5.27
C ASN A 74 9.46 -28.62 4.60
N THR A 75 10.33 -28.56 3.61
CA THR A 75 11.39 -29.56 3.64
C THR A 75 12.32 -29.13 4.77
N PRO A 76 12.56 -29.97 5.79
CA PRO A 76 13.66 -29.72 6.70
C PRO A 76 14.87 -29.54 5.79
N LEU A 77 15.48 -28.35 5.85
CA LEU A 77 16.76 -28.07 5.23
C LEU A 77 17.69 -29.15 5.78
N LYS A 78 17.85 -30.26 5.04
CA LYS A 78 18.90 -31.23 5.33
C LYS A 78 20.16 -30.38 5.29
N GLU A 79 20.84 -30.29 6.43
CA GLU A 79 21.95 -29.36 6.68
C GLU A 79 23.09 -29.48 5.65
N ASN A 80 23.06 -30.49 4.79
CA ASN A 80 24.11 -30.83 3.84
C ASN A 80 23.76 -30.63 2.35
N SER A 81 22.60 -30.06 1.98
CA SER A 81 22.25 -29.90 0.55
C SER A 81 21.79 -28.50 0.11
N LEU A 82 22.04 -27.45 0.90
CA LEU A 82 21.84 -26.06 0.48
C LEU A 82 23.12 -25.25 0.47
N GLN A 83 23.84 -25.34 -0.65
CA GLN A 83 24.59 -24.19 -1.12
C GLN A 83 23.88 -23.42 -2.26
N ASN A 84 22.94 -23.99 -3.03
CA ASN A 84 22.64 -23.40 -4.35
C ASN A 84 21.18 -23.33 -4.87
N ALA A 85 20.13 -23.63 -4.09
CA ALA A 85 18.76 -23.48 -4.59
C ALA A 85 18.08 -22.22 -4.00
N GLU A 86 18.42 -21.06 -4.55
CA GLU A 86 17.62 -19.85 -4.31
C GLU A 86 16.19 -20.07 -4.85
N PRO A 87 15.14 -19.64 -4.13
CA PRO A 87 13.81 -19.64 -4.70
C PRO A 87 13.83 -18.76 -5.96
N VAL A 88 13.49 -19.36 -7.10
CA VAL A 88 13.54 -18.70 -8.40
C VAL A 88 12.25 -17.90 -8.58
N VAL A 89 12.39 -16.59 -8.83
CA VAL A 89 11.27 -15.71 -9.18
C VAL A 89 10.58 -16.30 -10.42
N PRO A 90 9.23 -16.35 -10.49
CA PRO A 90 8.54 -17.02 -11.61
C PRO A 90 9.00 -16.46 -12.95
N PHE A 91 9.40 -17.33 -13.89
CA PHE A 91 10.08 -16.93 -15.14
C PHE A 91 9.36 -15.84 -15.94
N ASN A 92 8.02 -15.88 -16.00
CA ASN A 92 7.22 -14.89 -16.74
C ASN A 92 6.91 -13.61 -15.94
N PHE A 93 7.19 -13.59 -14.63
CA PHE A 93 6.86 -12.45 -13.76
C PHE A 93 7.64 -11.21 -14.16
N GLU A 94 8.96 -11.33 -14.28
CA GLU A 94 9.84 -10.21 -14.61
C GLU A 94 9.55 -9.65 -16.00
N ASN A 95 9.29 -10.54 -16.97
CA ASN A 95 8.94 -10.13 -18.33
C ASN A 95 7.62 -9.35 -18.36
N ASN A 96 6.57 -9.87 -17.70
CA ASN A 96 5.28 -9.19 -17.64
C ASN A 96 5.37 -7.84 -16.91
N LEU A 97 6.16 -7.75 -15.83
CA LEU A 97 6.41 -6.49 -15.15
C LEU A 97 7.13 -5.49 -16.05
N ASN A 98 8.14 -5.92 -16.81
CA ASN A 98 8.85 -5.06 -17.75
C ASN A 98 7.92 -4.53 -18.85
N ILE A 99 7.05 -5.38 -19.43
CA ILE A 99 6.06 -4.98 -20.43
C ILE A 99 5.11 -3.91 -19.87
N ILE A 100 4.65 -4.07 -18.62
CA ILE A 100 3.79 -3.06 -17.97
C ILE A 100 4.52 -1.73 -17.85
N ILE A 101 5.78 -1.73 -17.41
CA ILE A 101 6.57 -0.50 -17.24
C ILE A 101 6.87 0.15 -18.60
N ASP A 102 7.15 -0.64 -19.63
CA ASP A 102 7.32 -0.16 -21.00
C ASP A 102 6.07 0.54 -21.53
N GLU A 103 4.91 -0.10 -21.38
CA GLU A 103 3.65 0.49 -21.81
C GLU A 103 3.30 1.73 -21.01
N ILE A 104 3.59 1.76 -19.71
CA ILE A 104 3.45 2.95 -18.88
C ILE A 104 4.33 4.09 -19.40
N ASN A 105 5.62 3.83 -19.65
CA ASN A 105 6.57 4.80 -20.18
C ASN A 105 6.09 5.35 -21.53
N ARG A 106 5.62 4.48 -22.43
CA ARG A 106 5.09 4.84 -23.74
C ARG A 106 3.81 5.68 -23.65
N LEU A 107 2.85 5.27 -22.82
CA LEU A 107 1.52 5.90 -22.73
C LEU A 107 1.53 7.22 -21.94
N ALA A 108 2.38 7.33 -20.92
CA ALA A 108 2.45 8.49 -20.04
C ALA A 108 3.61 9.45 -20.37
N ASN A 109 4.43 9.10 -21.37
CA ASN A 109 5.68 9.76 -21.73
C ASN A 109 6.60 9.93 -20.51
N LEU A 110 7.02 8.80 -19.95
CA LEU A 110 7.82 8.70 -18.72
C LEU A 110 9.08 7.85 -18.94
N THR A 111 10.05 7.99 -18.02
CA THR A 111 11.26 7.18 -17.99
C THR A 111 11.44 6.40 -16.68
N LEU A 112 10.42 5.61 -16.31
CA LEU A 112 10.49 4.75 -15.14
C LEU A 112 11.62 3.71 -15.25
N ASP A 113 12.44 3.60 -14.21
CA ASP A 113 13.52 2.64 -14.13
C ASP A 113 13.00 1.22 -13.84
N LYS A 114 12.94 0.40 -14.88
CA LYS A 114 12.52 -1.01 -14.80
C LYS A 114 13.36 -1.83 -13.83
N SER A 115 14.67 -1.60 -13.82
CA SER A 115 15.59 -2.39 -13.00
C SER A 115 15.34 -2.11 -11.52
N LYS A 116 15.20 -0.83 -11.17
CA LYS A 116 14.89 -0.40 -9.81
C LYS A 116 13.54 -0.92 -9.32
N ILE A 117 12.47 -0.79 -10.13
CA ILE A 117 11.14 -1.32 -9.77
C ILE A 117 11.21 -2.83 -9.56
N ARG A 118 11.82 -3.56 -10.49
CA ARG A 118 11.98 -5.02 -10.42
C ARG A 118 12.73 -5.44 -9.16
N GLN A 119 13.88 -4.82 -8.88
CA GLN A 119 14.67 -5.09 -7.68
C GLN A 119 13.88 -4.84 -6.40
N HIS A 120 13.15 -3.72 -6.32
CA HIS A 120 12.30 -3.42 -5.17
C HIS A 120 11.20 -4.48 -4.97
N VAL A 121 10.51 -4.88 -6.04
CA VAL A 121 9.46 -5.90 -5.97
C VAL A 121 10.02 -7.24 -5.50
N ILE A 122 11.14 -7.70 -6.06
CA ILE A 122 11.80 -8.95 -5.68
C ILE A 122 12.25 -8.90 -4.21
N ASN A 123 12.83 -7.78 -3.78
CA ASN A 123 13.27 -7.61 -2.39
C ASN A 123 12.10 -7.68 -1.41
N GLU A 124 10.96 -7.06 -1.71
CA GLU A 124 9.75 -7.17 -0.88
C GLU A 124 9.19 -8.60 -0.86
N MET A 125 9.20 -9.30 -2.00
CA MET A 125 8.80 -10.71 -2.05
C MET A 125 9.71 -11.61 -1.19
N LYS A 126 11.02 -11.34 -1.17
CA LYS A 126 11.99 -12.03 -0.30
C LYS A 126 11.73 -11.73 1.18
N LYS A 127 11.45 -10.47 1.55
CA LYS A 127 11.07 -10.09 2.92
C LYS A 127 9.82 -10.82 3.37
N LEU A 128 8.80 -10.86 2.50
CA LEU A 128 7.57 -11.59 2.75
C LEU A 128 7.83 -13.08 2.95
N ALA A 129 8.60 -13.73 2.06
CA ALA A 129 8.95 -15.14 2.18
C ALA A 129 9.64 -15.47 3.52
N MET A 130 10.55 -14.61 3.95
CA MET A 130 11.23 -14.75 5.23
C MET A 130 10.27 -14.56 6.41
N CYS A 131 9.41 -13.55 6.35
CA CYS A 131 8.36 -13.31 7.34
C CYS A 131 7.45 -14.54 7.49
N SER A 132 6.98 -15.09 6.37
CA SER A 132 6.16 -16.28 6.31
C SER A 132 6.83 -17.47 6.99
N GLY A 133 8.11 -17.70 6.69
CA GLY A 133 8.86 -18.79 7.32
C GLY A 133 8.98 -18.64 8.84
N ILE A 134 9.10 -17.41 9.36
CA ILE A 134 9.15 -17.13 10.79
C ILE A 134 7.78 -17.34 11.44
N ILE A 135 6.72 -16.83 10.81
CA ILE A 135 5.35 -16.92 11.28
C ILE A 135 4.89 -18.39 11.34
N ASN A 136 5.09 -19.15 10.25
CA ASN A 136 4.70 -20.56 10.19
C ASN A 136 5.40 -21.39 11.28
N LYS A 137 6.71 -21.21 11.46
CA LYS A 137 7.46 -21.88 12.55
C LYS A 137 6.97 -21.53 13.94
N GLN A 138 6.45 -20.32 14.13
CA GLN A 138 5.88 -19.90 15.40
C GLN A 138 4.47 -20.45 15.59
N GLN A 139 3.70 -20.60 14.51
CA GLN A 139 2.39 -21.24 14.51
C GLN A 139 2.49 -22.74 14.80
N ASP A 140 3.50 -23.44 14.29
CA ASP A 140 3.70 -24.87 14.57
C ASP A 140 4.24 -25.16 15.99
N SER A 141 4.55 -24.13 16.77
CA SER A 141 5.09 -24.31 18.13
C SER A 141 4.00 -24.78 19.11
N LYS A 142 4.32 -25.79 19.94
CA LYS A 142 3.39 -26.37 20.93
C LYS A 142 2.86 -25.37 21.96
N THR A 143 3.56 -24.26 22.17
CA THR A 143 3.21 -23.20 23.12
C THR A 143 3.04 -21.88 22.39
N GLN A 144 1.91 -21.72 21.69
CA GLN A 144 1.55 -20.43 21.10
C GLN A 144 1.18 -19.42 22.19
N LEU A 145 1.81 -18.25 22.15
CA LEU A 145 1.48 -17.15 23.05
C LEU A 145 0.14 -16.53 22.63
N LYS A 146 -0.75 -16.23 23.59
CA LYS A 146 -2.08 -15.64 23.33
C LYS A 146 -2.02 -14.36 22.50
N TRP A 147 -1.03 -13.50 22.74
CA TRP A 147 -0.85 -12.27 21.96
C TRP A 147 -0.53 -12.56 20.48
N PHE A 148 0.19 -13.63 20.19
CA PHE A 148 0.56 -14.02 18.83
C PHE A 148 -0.66 -14.56 18.08
N GLN A 149 -1.49 -15.35 18.73
CA GLN A 149 -2.77 -15.80 18.15
C GLN A 149 -3.69 -14.62 17.82
N ASN A 150 -3.76 -13.62 18.69
CA ASN A 150 -4.54 -12.41 18.40
C ASN A 150 -3.95 -11.63 17.21
N ALA A 151 -2.62 -11.47 17.18
CA ALA A 151 -1.94 -10.83 16.06
C ALA A 151 -2.18 -11.57 14.72
N LEU A 152 -2.21 -12.90 14.72
CA LEU A 152 -2.50 -13.67 13.51
C LEU A 152 -3.92 -13.49 12.98
N LYS A 153 -4.89 -13.18 13.84
CA LYS A 153 -6.27 -12.88 13.39
C LYS A 153 -6.33 -11.60 12.58
N ASP A 154 -5.57 -10.59 13.01
CA ASP A 154 -5.46 -9.27 12.34
C ASP A 154 -4.52 -9.31 11.12
N LEU A 155 -3.66 -10.32 11.02
CA LEU A 155 -2.74 -10.50 9.90
C LEU A 155 -3.44 -11.27 8.76
N LEU A 156 -4.28 -10.57 7.99
CA LEU A 156 -5.22 -11.15 7.01
C LEU A 156 -4.60 -12.17 6.04
N ILE A 157 -3.35 -11.95 5.61
CA ILE A 157 -2.64 -12.84 4.66
C ILE A 157 -2.12 -14.15 5.29
N TYR A 158 -2.13 -14.29 6.63
CA TYR A 158 -1.69 -15.49 7.36
C TYR A 158 -2.77 -16.16 8.20
N ASN A 159 -3.92 -15.51 8.41
CA ASN A 159 -5.03 -16.14 9.11
C ASN A 159 -5.42 -17.45 8.38
N ASN A 160 -5.60 -18.56 9.12
CA ASN A 160 -6.01 -19.85 8.53
C ASN A 160 -7.38 -19.78 7.84
N ASN A 161 -8.21 -18.80 8.21
CA ASN A 161 -9.47 -18.47 7.54
C ASN A 161 -9.31 -17.38 6.47
N GLY A 162 -8.10 -16.83 6.33
CA GLY A 162 -7.75 -15.83 5.33
C GLY A 162 -7.90 -16.43 3.95
N SER A 163 -8.99 -16.05 3.29
CA SER A 163 -9.24 -16.45 1.91
C SER A 163 -8.03 -16.13 1.06
N THR A 164 -7.70 -17.04 0.15
CA THR A 164 -6.69 -16.87 -0.91
C THR A 164 -6.68 -15.43 -1.44
N PHE A 165 -7.88 -14.86 -1.61
CA PHE A 165 -8.17 -13.51 -2.06
C PHE A 165 -7.37 -12.37 -1.40
N PHE A 166 -7.13 -12.40 -0.08
CA PHE A 166 -6.34 -11.35 0.56
C PHE A 166 -4.87 -11.40 0.15
N LYS A 167 -4.33 -12.59 -0.17
CA LYS A 167 -2.97 -12.71 -0.73
C LYS A 167 -2.91 -12.10 -2.12
N GLU A 168 -3.96 -12.27 -2.93
CA GLU A 168 -4.04 -11.63 -4.26
C GLU A 168 -4.06 -10.09 -4.16
N ILE A 169 -4.89 -9.53 -3.27
CA ILE A 169 -4.91 -8.07 -3.02
C ILE A 169 -3.52 -7.60 -2.59
N PHE A 170 -2.87 -8.33 -1.68
CA PHE A 170 -1.55 -7.99 -1.18
C PHE A 170 -0.51 -7.95 -2.31
N PHE A 171 -0.49 -8.96 -3.21
CA PHE A 171 0.44 -8.95 -4.34
C PHE A 171 0.18 -7.81 -5.33
N ILE A 172 -1.09 -7.46 -5.56
CA ILE A 172 -1.46 -6.32 -6.39
C ILE A 172 -0.93 -5.02 -5.76
N GLU A 173 -1.19 -4.82 -4.46
CA GLU A 173 -0.71 -3.66 -3.71
C GLU A 173 0.83 -3.58 -3.77
N LEU A 174 1.53 -4.67 -3.44
CA LEU A 174 2.99 -4.72 -3.38
C LEU A 174 3.63 -4.27 -4.68
N ILE A 175 3.11 -4.73 -5.83
CA ILE A 175 3.66 -4.39 -7.14
C ILE A 175 3.27 -2.97 -7.54
N LEU A 176 1.98 -2.62 -7.41
CA LEU A 176 1.51 -1.29 -7.79
C LEU A 176 2.14 -0.19 -6.93
N SER A 177 2.42 -0.42 -5.65
CA SER A 177 3.04 0.59 -4.79
C SER A 177 4.46 0.93 -5.25
N LYS A 178 5.21 0.00 -5.83
CA LYS A 178 6.54 0.28 -6.41
C LYS A 178 6.45 1.04 -7.73
N ILE A 179 5.50 0.67 -8.59
CA ILE A 179 5.24 1.41 -9.83
C ILE A 179 4.78 2.84 -9.52
N VAL A 180 3.84 3.00 -8.59
CA VAL A 180 3.31 4.30 -8.18
C VAL A 180 4.41 5.16 -7.54
N LYS A 181 5.29 4.59 -6.71
CA LYS A 181 6.42 5.34 -6.12
C LYS A 181 7.30 6.00 -7.18
N GLU A 182 7.71 5.23 -8.20
CA GLU A 182 8.53 5.78 -9.29
C GLU A 182 7.72 6.75 -10.17
N TRP A 183 6.45 6.46 -10.44
CA TRP A 183 5.55 7.38 -11.16
C TRP A 183 5.44 8.75 -10.47
N LEU A 184 5.21 8.77 -9.15
CA LEU A 184 5.07 10.01 -8.38
C LEU A 184 6.36 10.83 -8.42
N SER A 185 7.50 10.15 -8.32
CA SER A 185 8.83 10.76 -8.38
C SER A 185 9.08 11.42 -9.73
N GLU A 186 8.69 10.78 -10.83
CA GLU A 186 8.91 11.27 -12.19
C GLU A 186 7.94 12.41 -12.58
N LYS A 187 6.66 12.33 -12.16
CA LYS A 187 5.65 13.36 -12.49
C LYS A 187 5.62 14.53 -11.50
N ASN A 188 6.38 14.50 -10.41
CA ASN A 188 6.24 15.44 -9.27
C ASN A 188 4.78 15.59 -8.80
N GLN A 189 4.03 14.48 -8.78
CA GLN A 189 2.61 14.47 -8.43
C GLN A 189 2.39 14.17 -6.95
N SER A 190 1.39 14.81 -6.36
CA SER A 190 1.00 14.62 -4.96
C SER A 190 -0.06 13.53 -4.76
N ASN A 191 -0.50 12.84 -5.83
CA ASN A 191 -1.52 11.80 -5.76
C ASN A 191 -1.35 10.75 -6.86
N ASN A 192 -1.95 9.58 -6.64
CA ASN A 192 -1.90 8.44 -7.56
C ASN A 192 -3.06 8.41 -8.57
N TYR A 193 -3.94 9.43 -8.59
CA TYR A 193 -5.11 9.45 -9.48
C TYR A 193 -4.75 9.39 -10.96
N GLY A 194 -3.62 10.01 -11.35
CA GLY A 194 -3.14 9.96 -12.72
C GLY A 194 -2.98 8.52 -13.20
N LEU A 195 -2.37 7.65 -12.40
CA LEU A 195 -2.19 6.24 -12.73
C LEU A 195 -3.55 5.52 -12.83
N PHE A 196 -4.42 5.64 -11.83
CA PHE A 196 -5.69 4.91 -11.82
C PHE A 196 -6.71 5.41 -12.85
N ASN A 197 -6.81 6.71 -13.09
CA ASN A 197 -7.81 7.32 -13.96
C ASN A 197 -7.33 7.41 -15.41
N ASN A 198 -6.06 7.79 -15.65
CA ASN A 198 -5.57 7.94 -17.02
C ASN A 198 -5.29 6.59 -17.66
N LEU A 199 -4.75 5.63 -16.89
CA LEU A 199 -4.49 4.28 -17.39
C LEU A 199 -5.64 3.30 -17.11
N MET A 200 -6.75 3.79 -16.54
CA MET A 200 -7.96 2.99 -16.25
C MET A 200 -7.69 1.72 -15.43
N ILE A 201 -6.68 1.75 -14.55
CA ILE A 201 -6.26 0.61 -13.73
C ILE A 201 -7.41 0.08 -12.87
N THR A 202 -8.30 0.98 -12.39
CA THR A 202 -9.52 0.61 -11.65
C THR A 202 -10.33 -0.47 -12.38
N LYS A 203 -10.54 -0.33 -13.69
CA LYS A 203 -11.34 -1.27 -14.49
C LYS A 203 -10.66 -2.64 -14.55
N VAL A 204 -9.36 -2.64 -14.82
CA VAL A 204 -8.55 -3.88 -14.91
C VAL A 204 -8.52 -4.62 -13.58
N LEU A 205 -8.41 -3.89 -12.46
CA LEU A 205 -8.45 -4.49 -11.14
C LEU A 205 -9.81 -5.10 -10.82
N LEU A 206 -10.92 -4.45 -11.21
CA LEU A 206 -12.25 -5.04 -11.08
C LEU A 206 -12.37 -6.35 -11.87
N GLU A 207 -11.83 -6.42 -13.09
CA GLU A 207 -11.80 -7.64 -13.90
C GLU A 207 -10.94 -8.74 -13.26
N ILE A 208 -9.76 -8.40 -12.74
CA ILE A 208 -8.86 -9.35 -12.08
C ILE A 208 -9.52 -9.89 -10.81
N LEU A 209 -10.01 -9.01 -9.94
CA LEU A 209 -10.58 -9.39 -8.66
C LEU A 209 -11.92 -10.12 -8.83
N GLY A 210 -12.70 -9.79 -9.86
CA GLY A 210 -13.97 -10.44 -10.18
C GLY A 210 -13.85 -11.93 -10.49
N ARG A 211 -12.67 -12.41 -10.90
CA ARG A 211 -12.39 -13.83 -11.14
C ARG A 211 -12.43 -14.68 -9.87
N PHE A 212 -12.35 -14.05 -8.69
CA PHE A 212 -12.34 -14.74 -7.40
C PHE A 212 -13.72 -14.86 -6.74
N GLY A 213 -14.79 -14.58 -7.49
CA GLY A 213 -16.17 -14.85 -7.06
C GLY A 213 -16.72 -13.91 -5.97
N GLN A 214 -16.08 -12.77 -5.74
CA GLN A 214 -16.57 -11.78 -4.78
C GLN A 214 -17.73 -10.97 -5.37
N PRO A 215 -18.74 -10.58 -4.57
CA PRO A 215 -19.83 -9.73 -5.06
C PRO A 215 -19.32 -8.33 -5.48
N ALA A 216 -20.01 -7.70 -6.44
CA ALA A 216 -19.54 -6.47 -7.10
C ALA A 216 -19.30 -5.27 -6.15
N ASN A 217 -20.11 -5.15 -5.09
CA ASN A 217 -19.94 -4.13 -4.06
C ASN A 217 -18.61 -4.30 -3.29
N TYR A 218 -18.23 -5.54 -2.97
CA TYR A 218 -16.95 -5.84 -2.34
C TYR A 218 -15.77 -5.59 -3.28
N LEU A 219 -15.89 -5.95 -4.57
CA LEU A 219 -14.84 -5.67 -5.56
C LEU A 219 -14.48 -4.18 -5.62
N THR A 220 -15.50 -3.32 -5.67
CA THR A 220 -15.29 -1.87 -5.68
C THR A 220 -14.58 -1.39 -4.42
N MET A 221 -15.02 -1.89 -3.26
CA MET A 221 -14.38 -1.59 -1.97
C MET A 221 -12.89 -1.99 -1.96
N TYR A 222 -12.54 -3.17 -2.46
CA TYR A 222 -11.14 -3.61 -2.49
C TYR A 222 -10.27 -2.85 -3.49
N VAL A 223 -10.84 -2.40 -4.61
CA VAL A 223 -10.11 -1.52 -5.55
C VAL A 223 -9.85 -0.14 -4.91
N GLU A 224 -10.82 0.41 -4.19
CA GLU A 224 -10.61 1.65 -3.42
C GLU A 224 -9.56 1.47 -2.30
N LEU A 225 -9.59 0.33 -1.61
CA LEU A 225 -8.55 -0.01 -0.64
C LEU A 225 -7.16 -0.05 -1.31
N ILE A 226 -7.00 -0.73 -2.45
CA ILE A 226 -5.72 -0.77 -3.18
C ILE A 226 -5.24 0.65 -3.55
N LYS A 227 -6.14 1.55 -3.96
CA LYS A 227 -5.80 2.96 -4.21
C LYS A 227 -5.30 3.67 -2.95
N ILE A 228 -5.89 3.38 -1.79
CA ILE A 228 -5.46 3.92 -0.51
C ILE A 228 -4.08 3.39 -0.11
N LEU A 229 -3.88 2.07 -0.19
CA LEU A 229 -2.62 1.43 0.17
C LEU A 229 -1.46 1.85 -0.76
N THR A 230 -1.78 2.18 -2.01
CA THR A 230 -0.82 2.73 -2.98
C THR A 230 -0.79 4.26 -3.00
N SER A 231 -1.37 4.93 -2.00
CA SER A 231 -1.35 6.39 -1.93
C SER A 231 0.02 6.92 -1.49
N PRO A 232 0.36 8.17 -1.82
CA PRO A 232 1.63 8.78 -1.40
C PRO A 232 1.84 8.74 0.12
N ILE A 233 0.79 9.00 0.91
CA ILE A 233 0.86 8.98 2.38
C ILE A 233 1.33 7.62 2.89
N ILE A 234 0.78 6.53 2.36
CA ILE A 234 1.16 5.17 2.74
C ILE A 234 2.54 4.80 2.18
N ILE A 235 2.79 5.09 0.91
CA ILE A 235 4.07 4.77 0.24
C ILE A 235 5.23 5.46 0.95
N TYR A 236 5.17 6.76 1.23
CA TYR A 236 6.27 7.45 1.89
C TYR A 236 6.47 6.99 3.32
N HIS A 237 5.38 6.67 4.03
CA HIS A 237 5.46 6.19 5.41
C HIS A 237 6.13 4.82 5.54
N PHE A 238 5.77 3.86 4.67
CA PHE A 238 6.25 2.47 4.79
C PHE A 238 7.39 2.10 3.82
N ASN A 239 7.51 2.76 2.67
CA ASN A 239 8.47 2.38 1.60
C ASN A 239 9.68 3.30 1.47
N ASP A 240 9.80 4.39 2.25
CA ASP A 240 10.83 5.43 2.01
C ASP A 240 11.59 5.91 3.26
N GLN A 241 11.91 4.98 4.18
CA GLN A 241 12.73 5.31 5.35
C GLN A 241 14.18 5.70 5.00
N ASP A 242 14.70 5.27 3.84
CA ASP A 242 16.13 5.43 3.48
C ASP A 242 16.43 6.66 2.59
N ASN A 243 15.45 7.28 1.91
CA ASN A 243 15.69 8.34 0.91
C ASN A 243 14.99 9.69 1.16
N LEU A 244 14.38 9.90 2.32
CA LEU A 244 13.78 11.20 2.63
C LEU A 244 14.86 12.31 2.63
N SER A 245 14.85 13.19 1.63
CA SER A 245 15.58 14.46 1.64
C SER A 245 14.56 15.59 1.46
N GLY A 246 14.68 16.65 2.26
CA GLY A 246 13.78 17.82 2.24
C GLY A 246 12.72 17.88 3.34
N SER A 247 11.91 18.95 3.29
CA SER A 247 10.94 19.43 4.30
C SER A 247 9.96 18.38 4.85
N LEU A 248 9.73 17.27 4.13
CA LEU A 248 8.85 16.17 4.54
C LEU A 248 9.47 15.25 5.61
N LYS A 249 10.80 15.28 5.83
CA LYS A 249 11.45 14.55 6.95
C LYS A 249 10.90 14.96 8.31
N ASN A 250 10.75 16.27 8.51
CA ASN A 250 10.43 16.83 9.82
C ASN A 250 9.01 16.49 10.30
N GLU A 251 8.12 16.11 9.37
CA GLU A 251 6.75 15.75 9.73
C GLU A 251 6.58 14.26 10.07
N PHE A 252 7.42 13.35 9.56
CA PHE A 252 7.17 11.91 9.69
C PHE A 252 8.25 11.13 10.47
N SER A 253 9.37 11.73 10.87
CA SER A 253 10.43 11.02 11.57
C SER A 253 10.31 11.11 13.10
N GLN A 254 9.92 10.02 13.74
CA GLN A 254 10.30 9.74 15.12
C GLN A 254 10.86 8.33 15.23
N THR A 255 12.09 8.26 15.73
CA THR A 255 13.01 7.12 15.75
C THR A 255 13.55 6.69 14.38
N PRO A 256 14.89 6.69 14.16
CA PRO A 256 15.48 6.18 12.93
C PRO A 256 15.24 4.67 12.83
N GLY A 257 14.53 4.23 11.79
CA GLY A 257 14.65 2.86 11.26
C GLY A 257 13.55 1.85 11.60
N THR A 258 12.39 2.26 12.13
CA THR A 258 11.19 1.39 12.24
C THR A 258 9.92 2.17 11.88
N ALA A 259 9.27 1.84 10.78
CA ALA A 259 7.95 2.37 10.45
C ALA A 259 6.92 1.89 11.49
N MET A 260 6.15 2.81 12.06
CA MET A 260 5.13 2.51 13.08
C MET A 260 3.78 3.08 12.68
N ILE A 261 2.69 2.48 13.16
CA ILE A 261 1.35 3.02 12.92
C ILE A 261 1.07 4.05 14.02
N THR A 262 1.26 5.32 13.69
CA THR A 262 1.14 6.45 14.63
C THR A 262 -0.22 7.13 14.52
N SER A 263 -0.65 7.83 15.59
CA SER A 263 -1.84 8.70 15.53
C SER A 263 -1.74 9.71 14.38
N LYS A 264 -0.54 10.25 14.14
CA LYS A 264 -0.28 11.20 13.06
C LYS A 264 -0.58 10.63 11.68
N LEU A 265 -0.11 9.41 11.40
CA LEU A 265 -0.43 8.72 10.15
C LEU A 265 -1.95 8.61 9.99
N ILE A 266 -2.65 8.16 11.04
CA ILE A 266 -4.11 8.01 10.99
C ILE A 266 -4.80 9.35 10.74
N LEU A 267 -4.43 10.41 11.45
CA LEU A 267 -4.98 11.75 11.23
C LEU A 267 -4.81 12.22 9.78
N ASN A 268 -3.61 12.06 9.23
CA ASN A 268 -3.33 12.42 7.83
C ASN A 268 -4.18 11.61 6.84
N LEU A 269 -4.55 10.37 7.16
CA LEU A 269 -5.44 9.57 6.31
C LEU A 269 -6.88 10.13 6.33
N PHE A 270 -7.38 10.59 7.48
CA PHE A 270 -8.73 11.15 7.60
C PHE A 270 -8.88 12.55 6.98
N ASP A 271 -7.78 13.27 6.76
CA ASP A 271 -7.77 14.54 6.04
C ASP A 271 -8.01 14.37 4.52
N VAL A 272 -7.98 13.12 4.03
CA VAL A 272 -8.09 12.81 2.61
C VAL A 272 -9.50 12.38 2.23
N LYS A 273 -10.12 13.12 1.30
CA LYS A 273 -11.52 12.91 0.89
C LYS A 273 -11.83 11.47 0.46
N TYR A 274 -11.03 10.86 -0.41
CA TYR A 274 -11.32 9.51 -0.91
C TYR A 274 -11.17 8.41 0.15
N ILE A 275 -10.40 8.67 1.22
CA ILE A 275 -10.34 7.78 2.38
C ILE A 275 -11.64 7.89 3.17
N ASN A 276 -12.19 9.09 3.34
CA ASN A 276 -13.52 9.26 3.94
C ASN A 276 -14.63 8.61 3.11
N ASP A 277 -14.54 8.68 1.77
CA ASP A 277 -15.45 7.99 0.86
C ASP A 277 -15.33 6.45 1.04
N TYR A 278 -14.10 5.92 1.16
CA TYR A 278 -13.88 4.51 1.49
C TYR A 278 -14.43 4.15 2.86
N LEU A 279 -14.21 4.96 3.90
CA LEU A 279 -14.73 4.70 5.25
C LEU A 279 -16.24 4.89 5.37
N MET A 280 -16.92 5.30 4.29
CA MET A 280 -18.36 5.59 4.24
C MET A 280 -18.78 6.56 5.33
N VAL A 281 -18.02 7.66 5.49
CA VAL A 281 -18.35 8.68 6.48
C VAL A 281 -19.73 9.26 6.19
N ASN A 282 -20.65 9.12 7.14
CA ASN A 282 -22.03 9.58 7.04
C ASN A 282 -22.42 10.46 8.23
N VAL A 283 -23.45 11.30 8.05
CA VAL A 283 -23.98 12.16 9.10
C VAL A 283 -25.31 11.58 9.58
N TYR A 284 -25.44 11.36 10.88
CA TYR A 284 -26.68 10.96 11.54
C TYR A 284 -26.92 11.90 12.74
N GLU A 285 -28.07 12.57 12.76
CA GLU A 285 -28.43 13.56 13.80
C GLU A 285 -27.36 14.63 14.05
N GLY A 286 -26.70 15.10 12.98
CA GLY A 286 -25.64 16.10 13.05
C GLY A 286 -24.27 15.58 13.48
N VAL A 287 -24.15 14.28 13.79
CA VAL A 287 -22.89 13.63 14.18
C VAL A 287 -22.33 12.82 13.01
N LYS A 288 -21.03 12.97 12.72
CA LYS A 288 -20.34 12.18 11.71
C LYS A 288 -19.90 10.83 12.27
N TYR A 289 -20.25 9.75 11.59
CA TYR A 289 -19.80 8.40 11.89
C TYR A 289 -19.00 7.84 10.72
N PHE A 290 -18.10 6.91 10.99
CA PHE A 290 -17.41 6.13 9.97
C PHE A 290 -17.68 4.63 10.15
N ASN A 291 -17.60 3.87 9.05
CA ASN A 291 -17.92 2.44 9.07
C ASN A 291 -16.83 1.64 9.81
N ARG A 292 -17.28 0.89 10.83
CA ARG A 292 -16.43 0.04 11.67
C ARG A 292 -15.63 -0.99 10.86
N GLU A 293 -16.31 -1.79 10.04
CA GLU A 293 -15.69 -2.91 9.31
C GLU A 293 -14.60 -2.40 8.35
N ARG A 294 -14.90 -1.35 7.59
CA ARG A 294 -13.93 -0.75 6.66
C ARG A 294 -12.74 -0.12 7.36
N PHE A 295 -12.97 0.47 8.53
CA PHE A 295 -11.87 0.98 9.35
C PHE A 295 -11.00 -0.15 9.89
N GLU A 296 -11.59 -1.19 10.46
CA GLU A 296 -10.85 -2.35 10.97
C GLU A 296 -10.06 -3.07 9.86
N ASP A 297 -10.64 -3.19 8.66
CA ASP A 297 -9.96 -3.71 7.47
C ASP A 297 -8.76 -2.85 7.10
N LEU A 298 -8.94 -1.53 6.93
CA LEU A 298 -7.84 -0.62 6.63
C LEU A 298 -6.72 -0.75 7.67
N MET A 299 -7.07 -0.82 8.95
CA MET A 299 -6.11 -1.04 10.03
C MET A 299 -5.34 -2.35 9.80
N ASN A 300 -6.01 -3.48 9.60
CA ASN A 300 -5.36 -4.76 9.35
C ASN A 300 -4.37 -4.71 8.17
N TRP A 301 -4.69 -3.95 7.11
CA TRP A 301 -3.76 -3.73 6.00
C TRP A 301 -2.54 -2.90 6.37
N LEU A 302 -2.72 -1.81 7.13
CA LEU A 302 -1.58 -1.03 7.64
C LEU A 302 -0.69 -1.86 8.56
N PHE A 303 -1.27 -2.78 9.34
CA PHE A 303 -0.53 -3.73 10.16
C PHE A 303 0.37 -4.65 9.33
N ILE A 304 -0.13 -5.17 8.21
CA ILE A 304 0.68 -5.98 7.29
C ILE A 304 1.84 -5.16 6.72
N LEU A 305 1.57 -3.97 6.19
CA LEU A 305 2.60 -3.10 5.60
C LEU A 305 3.67 -2.71 6.60
N CYS A 306 3.27 -2.32 7.82
CA CYS A 306 4.16 -2.00 8.93
C CYS A 306 5.12 -3.16 9.26
N ASN A 307 4.61 -4.39 9.26
CA ASN A 307 5.46 -5.55 9.56
C ASN A 307 6.48 -5.81 8.46
N LEU A 308 6.08 -5.69 7.19
CA LEU A 308 6.98 -5.93 6.07
C LEU A 308 8.04 -4.85 5.89
N SER A 309 7.66 -3.58 6.05
CA SER A 309 8.61 -2.45 5.92
C SER A 309 9.75 -2.52 6.92
N ASN A 310 9.51 -3.11 8.09
CA ASN A 310 10.48 -3.21 9.18
C ASN A 310 11.40 -4.42 9.10
N ILE A 311 11.18 -5.32 8.13
CA ILE A 311 12.06 -6.46 7.90
C ILE A 311 13.22 -5.99 7.02
N LYS A 312 14.42 -5.95 7.62
CA LYS A 312 15.67 -5.79 6.87
C LYS A 312 16.07 -7.14 6.28
N LEU A 313 16.33 -7.17 4.97
CA LEU A 313 16.96 -8.34 4.35
C LEU A 313 18.38 -8.45 4.91
N LEU A 314 18.78 -9.65 5.32
CA LEU A 314 20.17 -9.93 5.62
C LEU A 314 20.89 -10.04 4.27
N GLU A 315 21.40 -8.93 3.74
CA GLU A 315 22.29 -9.00 2.60
C GLU A 315 23.59 -9.70 3.02
N SER A 316 24.14 -10.56 2.16
CA SER A 316 25.40 -11.27 2.40
C SER A 316 26.60 -10.33 2.61
N GLY A 317 26.47 -9.05 2.24
CA GLY A 317 27.43 -7.98 2.55
C GLY A 317 27.20 -7.24 3.88
N ASP A 318 25.99 -7.30 4.44
CA ASP A 318 25.62 -6.57 5.67
C ASP A 318 26.21 -7.20 6.93
N ILE A 319 26.72 -8.43 6.86
CA ILE A 319 27.53 -9.02 7.93
C ILE A 319 28.80 -8.19 8.18
N ARG A 320 29.37 -7.54 7.15
CA ARG A 320 30.62 -6.76 7.28
C ARG A 320 30.41 -5.30 7.73
N LYS A 321 29.27 -4.67 7.39
CA LYS A 321 28.94 -3.30 7.84
C LYS A 321 28.20 -3.27 9.18
N SER A 322 27.36 -4.27 9.46
CA SER A 322 26.82 -4.45 10.81
C SER A 322 27.90 -4.85 11.80
N GLU A 323 29.01 -5.47 11.38
CA GLU A 323 30.19 -5.62 12.24
C GLU A 323 30.77 -4.26 12.65
N SER A 324 30.90 -3.24 11.79
CA SER A 324 31.46 -1.94 12.22
C SER A 324 30.53 -1.07 13.07
N GLU A 325 29.20 -1.18 12.91
CA GLU A 325 28.23 -0.44 13.76
C GLU A 325 27.75 -1.23 14.99
N PHE A 326 27.96 -2.55 15.04
CA PHE A 326 27.70 -3.40 16.23
C PHE A 326 28.97 -3.92 16.92
N GLN A 327 30.18 -3.59 16.44
CA GLN A 327 31.44 -4.01 17.07
C GLN A 327 31.69 -3.42 18.46
N ASN A 328 30.89 -2.44 18.89
CA ASN A 328 30.97 -1.96 20.26
C ASN A 328 30.29 -2.87 21.29
N ASP A 329 29.66 -3.99 20.88
CA ASP A 329 28.95 -4.84 21.86
C ASP A 329 29.23 -6.35 21.82
N LEU A 330 29.90 -6.94 20.82
CA LEU A 330 30.14 -8.40 20.84
C LEU A 330 31.40 -8.85 20.09
N THR A 331 32.46 -9.13 20.86
CA THR A 331 33.59 -9.99 20.50
C THR A 331 33.22 -11.47 20.54
N VAL A 332 32.35 -11.99 19.66
CA VAL A 332 32.27 -13.46 19.45
C VAL A 332 31.91 -13.80 18.01
N LYS A 333 32.78 -14.61 17.39
CA LYS A 333 32.54 -15.41 16.19
C LYS A 333 31.23 -16.22 16.33
N GLY A 334 30.13 -15.69 15.82
CA GLY A 334 28.80 -16.31 15.93
C GLY A 334 28.42 -17.11 14.69
N SER A 335 28.14 -18.41 14.88
CA SER A 335 27.61 -19.32 13.86
C SER A 335 26.26 -18.85 13.27
N SER A 336 25.95 -19.28 12.04
CA SER A 336 24.71 -18.97 11.27
C SER A 336 23.40 -19.15 12.06
N SER A 337 23.39 -19.97 13.11
CA SER A 337 22.24 -20.19 14.00
C SER A 337 21.91 -18.98 14.89
N SER A 338 22.91 -18.22 15.36
CA SER A 338 22.73 -17.04 16.21
C SER A 338 22.03 -15.89 15.47
N ILE A 339 22.40 -15.67 14.20
CA ILE A 339 21.81 -14.63 13.34
C ILE A 339 20.34 -14.94 13.06
N LYS A 340 20.00 -16.18 12.70
CA LYS A 340 18.60 -16.60 12.47
C LYS A 340 17.74 -16.42 13.72
N GLN A 341 18.29 -16.70 14.91
CA GLN A 341 17.57 -16.52 16.17
C GLN A 341 17.35 -15.03 16.49
N LYS A 342 18.36 -14.17 16.30
CA LYS A 342 18.23 -12.72 16.48
C LYS A 342 17.16 -12.13 15.55
N LEU A 343 17.16 -12.55 14.28
CA LEU A 343 16.19 -12.11 13.28
C LEU A 343 14.76 -12.55 13.61
N LYS A 344 14.58 -13.80 14.05
CA LYS A 344 13.30 -14.31 14.56
C LYS A 344 12.79 -13.45 15.73
N ARG A 345 13.64 -13.19 16.73
CA ARG A 345 13.28 -12.36 17.91
C ARG A 345 12.88 -10.95 17.50
N ARG A 346 13.64 -10.31 16.60
CA ARG A 346 13.35 -8.96 16.09
C ARG A 346 12.00 -8.94 15.35
N THR A 347 11.77 -9.87 14.43
CA THR A 347 10.51 -9.96 13.67
C THR A 347 9.31 -10.13 14.59
N LEU A 348 9.39 -11.02 15.58
CA LEU A 348 8.31 -11.23 16.55
C LEU A 348 8.10 -10.01 17.47
N SER A 349 9.17 -9.28 17.80
CA SER A 349 9.08 -8.04 18.58
C SER A 349 8.35 -6.94 17.81
N ILE A 350 8.69 -6.77 16.53
CA ILE A 350 8.01 -5.82 15.62
C ILE A 350 6.53 -6.18 15.49
N LEU A 351 6.21 -7.46 15.27
CA LEU A 351 4.84 -7.95 15.17
C LEU A 351 4.04 -7.67 16.44
N LYS A 352 4.64 -7.91 17.61
CA LYS A 352 4.01 -7.66 18.90
C LYS A 352 3.73 -6.17 19.11
N GLU A 353 4.70 -5.32 18.80
CA GLU A 353 4.57 -3.88 19.00
C GLU A 353 3.59 -3.24 18.02
N SER A 354 3.66 -3.59 16.73
CA SER A 354 2.71 -3.12 15.72
C SER A 354 1.29 -3.59 16.02
N HIS A 355 1.11 -4.82 16.52
CA HIS A 355 -0.21 -5.30 16.96
C HIS A 355 -0.72 -4.51 18.17
N ARG A 356 0.15 -4.21 19.15
CA ARG A 356 -0.22 -3.37 20.31
C ARG A 356 -0.70 -1.99 19.86
N GLN A 357 0.00 -1.36 18.93
CA GLN A 357 -0.36 -0.05 18.39
C GLN A 357 -1.72 -0.07 17.70
N ILE A 358 -1.94 -1.07 16.85
CA ILE A 358 -3.19 -1.13 16.11
C ILE A 358 -4.39 -1.48 16.98
N SER A 359 -4.22 -2.38 17.95
CA SER A 359 -5.24 -2.67 18.96
C SER A 359 -5.59 -1.40 19.75
N LYS A 360 -4.59 -0.56 20.09
CA LYS A 360 -4.82 0.72 20.77
C LYS A 360 -5.67 1.66 19.91
N ILE A 361 -5.33 1.82 18.63
CA ILE A 361 -6.09 2.67 17.69
C ILE A 361 -7.53 2.14 17.51
N LYS A 362 -7.72 0.84 17.30
CA LYS A 362 -9.05 0.21 17.23
C LYS A 362 -9.86 0.45 18.50
N SER A 363 -9.25 0.29 19.68
CA SER A 363 -9.92 0.53 20.96
C SER A 363 -10.34 1.98 21.17
N ILE A 364 -9.60 2.95 20.57
CA ILE A 364 -9.97 4.36 20.61
C ILE A 364 -11.23 4.58 19.76
N ALA A 365 -11.25 4.06 18.54
CA ALA A 365 -12.42 4.12 17.66
C ALA A 365 -13.67 3.51 18.32
N GLU A 366 -13.51 2.34 18.95
CA GLU A 366 -14.60 1.66 19.66
C GLU A 366 -15.12 2.47 20.86
N LYS A 367 -14.22 3.06 21.67
CA LYS A 367 -14.61 3.92 22.80
C LYS A 367 -15.36 5.18 22.36
N CYS A 368 -14.99 5.75 21.21
CA CYS A 368 -15.69 6.88 20.61
C CYS A 368 -16.98 6.47 19.88
N GLY A 369 -17.34 5.18 19.87
CA GLY A 369 -18.50 4.68 19.14
C GLY A 369 -18.42 4.96 17.63
N TYR A 370 -17.21 5.02 17.07
CA TYR A 370 -16.94 5.34 15.67
C TYR A 370 -17.45 6.73 15.22
N LYS A 371 -17.64 7.65 16.18
CA LYS A 371 -17.86 9.07 15.89
C LYS A 371 -16.56 9.70 15.42
N LEU A 372 -16.59 10.27 14.22
CA LEU A 372 -15.40 10.78 13.54
C LEU A 372 -14.71 11.90 14.33
N ASP A 373 -15.48 12.90 14.75
CA ASP A 373 -14.93 14.08 15.40
C ASP A 373 -14.35 13.74 16.79
N ASP A 374 -15.05 12.92 17.59
CA ASP A 374 -14.57 12.41 18.88
C ASP A 374 -13.29 11.57 18.72
N PHE A 375 -13.25 10.71 17.70
CA PHE A 375 -12.10 9.88 17.39
C PHE A 375 -10.87 10.72 17.00
N ILE A 376 -11.05 11.70 16.10
CA ILE A 376 -9.98 12.62 15.69
C ILE A 376 -9.47 13.42 16.90
N GLN A 377 -10.36 13.89 17.76
CA GLN A 377 -9.99 14.66 18.95
C GLN A 377 -9.14 13.81 19.92
N GLU A 378 -9.58 12.60 20.24
CA GLU A 378 -8.84 11.66 21.12
C GLU A 378 -7.47 11.28 20.54
N LEU A 379 -7.36 11.14 19.20
CA LEU A 379 -6.06 10.91 18.55
C LEU A 379 -5.12 12.12 18.68
N LYS A 380 -5.63 13.34 18.47
CA LYS A 380 -4.87 14.58 18.62
C LYS A 380 -4.37 14.78 20.05
N GLU A 381 -5.21 14.48 21.05
CA GLU A 381 -4.82 14.56 22.46
C GLU A 381 -3.69 13.59 22.79
N LYS A 382 -3.74 12.37 22.25
CA LYS A 382 -2.65 11.39 22.42
C LYS A 382 -1.37 11.82 21.73
N GLU A 383 -1.45 12.40 20.54
CA GLU A 383 -0.28 12.94 19.85
C GLU A 383 0.35 14.09 20.63
N LYS A 384 -0.45 15.00 21.18
CA LYS A 384 0.02 16.08 22.07
C LYS A 384 0.67 15.55 23.34
N ALA A 385 0.13 14.50 23.94
CA ALA A 385 0.71 13.87 25.13
C ALA A 385 2.08 13.20 24.84
N LEU A 386 2.28 12.72 23.61
CA LEU A 386 3.57 12.19 23.14
C LEU A 386 4.58 13.31 22.81
N HIS A 387 4.11 14.50 22.38
CA HIS A 387 4.93 15.68 22.07
C HIS A 387 4.41 16.94 22.77
N PRO A 388 4.72 17.12 24.07
CA PRO A 388 4.34 18.32 24.79
C PRO A 388 5.23 19.49 24.37
N SER A 389 4.93 20.14 23.25
CA SER A 389 5.46 21.46 22.90
C SER A 389 4.47 22.24 22.02
N PRO A 390 4.38 23.56 22.18
CA PRO A 390 3.24 24.31 21.70
C PRO A 390 3.44 24.76 20.25
N LEU A 391 2.53 24.37 19.36
CA LEU A 391 2.41 25.00 18.05
C LEU A 391 0.95 25.41 17.80
N PHE A 392 0.80 26.74 17.66
CA PHE A 392 -0.35 27.52 17.21
C PHE A 392 -1.46 27.88 18.21
N THR A 393 -1.22 28.95 18.98
CA THR A 393 -2.22 30.02 19.16
C THR A 393 -1.83 31.19 18.26
N SER A 394 -2.56 31.39 17.16
CA SER A 394 -2.48 32.61 16.37
C SER A 394 -3.51 33.61 16.89
N GLU A 395 -3.17 34.35 17.95
CA GLU A 395 -3.82 35.64 18.21
C GLU A 395 -2.84 36.77 17.86
N LYS A 396 -3.06 37.39 16.69
CA LYS A 396 -2.40 38.65 16.34
C LYS A 396 -2.92 39.76 17.26
N LYS A 397 -2.19 40.07 18.32
CA LYS A 397 -2.32 41.36 19.01
C LYS A 397 -1.76 42.47 18.12
N SER A 398 -2.61 43.42 17.77
CA SER A 398 -2.25 44.67 17.10
C SER A 398 -1.44 45.57 18.05
N THR A 399 -0.21 45.92 17.68
CA THR A 399 0.56 46.98 18.34
C THR A 399 0.45 48.28 17.53
N LYS A 400 -0.27 49.26 18.12
CA LYS A 400 -0.21 50.68 17.76
C LYS A 400 1.22 51.19 18.00
N LYS A 401 1.86 51.75 16.96
CA LYS A 401 3.08 52.56 17.10
C LYS A 401 2.71 53.99 17.46
N THR A 402 3.08 54.42 18.66
CA THR A 402 3.17 55.83 19.08
C THR A 402 4.57 56.35 18.74
N ALA A 403 4.66 57.39 17.92
CA ALA A 403 5.89 58.14 17.68
C ALA A 403 5.97 59.30 18.70
N LYS A 404 7.08 59.40 19.44
CA LYS A 404 7.44 60.57 20.24
C LYS A 404 8.93 60.88 20.08
N ASN A 405 9.18 62.02 19.44
CA ASN A 405 10.26 63.00 19.59
C ASN A 405 11.63 62.57 20.15
N LYS A 406 12.68 62.92 19.38
CA LYS A 406 13.96 63.41 19.91
C LYS A 406 14.46 64.63 19.09
N LYS A 407 14.34 65.83 19.67
CA LYS A 407 15.39 66.88 19.64
C LYS A 407 16.49 66.40 20.62
N GLY A 408 17.79 66.70 20.54
CA GLY A 408 18.67 67.54 19.74
C GLY A 408 20.08 67.47 20.39
N ASN A 409 21.05 68.21 19.84
CA ASN A 409 22.46 68.41 20.24
C ASN A 409 23.41 67.25 19.87
N SER A 410 24.54 67.45 19.18
CA SER A 410 25.35 68.65 18.90
C SER A 410 25.92 68.57 17.49
#